data_AF-A0A2M8E0Q5-F1
#
_entry.id   AF-A0A2M8E0Q5-F1
#
_cell.length_a   1.000
_cell.length_b   1.000
_cell.length_c   1.000
_cell.angle_alpha   90.00
_cell.angle_beta   90.00
_cell.angle_gamma   90.00
#
_symmetry.space_group_name_H-M   'P 1'
#
loop_
_entity.id
_entity.type
_entity.pdbx_description
1 polymer ?
#
loop_
_entity_poly.entity_id
_entity_poly.type
_entity_poly.pdbx_seq_one_letter_code
_entity_poly.pdbx_strand_id
1 'polypeptide(L)'
;MKHSPKIATVTPIAFVFSIIQAYRQSGMDPATALDTAQITPELLNDPASRISAAQMEAISSAAMQELDDEALGWFSRRLPWGSYGM
;
A
#
# COMPACT_ATOMS: atom_id res chain seq x y z
N MET A 1 -24.95 -24.16 -12.54
CA MET A 1 -23.80 -24.19 -11.60
C MET A 1 -23.83 -22.89 -10.81
N LYS A 2 -24.16 -22.94 -9.51
CA LYS A 2 -24.15 -21.74 -8.65
C LYS A 2 -22.69 -21.41 -8.33
N HIS A 3 -22.16 -20.31 -8.85
CA HIS A 3 -20.84 -19.83 -8.43
C HIS A 3 -20.96 -19.36 -6.98
N SER A 4 -20.28 -20.04 -6.06
CA SER A 4 -20.11 -19.53 -4.70
C SER A 4 -19.39 -18.18 -4.76
N PRO A 5 -19.84 -17.15 -4.03
CA PRO A 5 -19.13 -15.88 -4.00
C PRO A 5 -17.74 -16.11 -3.41
N LYS A 6 -16.71 -15.75 -4.17
CA LYS A 6 -15.33 -15.75 -3.67
C LYS A 6 -15.31 -14.74 -2.53
N ILE A 7 -15.07 -15.18 -1.29
CA ILE A 7 -14.87 -14.27 -0.17
C ILE A 7 -13.63 -13.44 -0.54
N ALA A 8 -13.84 -12.17 -0.88
CA ALA A 8 -12.74 -11.26 -1.14
C ALA A 8 -11.99 -11.08 0.18
N THR A 9 -10.70 -11.41 0.19
CA THR A 9 -9.84 -11.06 1.31
C THR A 9 -9.76 -9.53 1.38
N VAL A 10 -10.14 -8.99 2.54
CA VAL A 10 -10.18 -7.56 2.79
C VAL A 10 -9.09 -7.19 3.78
N THR A 11 -8.26 -6.23 3.42
CA THR A 11 -7.13 -5.77 4.22
C THR A 11 -7.52 -4.51 4.98
N PRO A 12 -7.23 -4.41 6.30
CA PRO A 12 -7.39 -3.18 7.06
C PRO A 12 -6.70 -1.98 6.42
N ILE A 13 -7.38 -0.85 6.31
CA ILE A 13 -6.79 0.41 5.81
C ILE A 13 -5.58 0.86 6.65
N ALA A 14 -5.45 0.35 7.88
CA ALA A 14 -4.29 0.55 8.74
C ALA A 14 -2.94 0.27 8.04
N PHE A 15 -2.88 -0.69 7.12
CA PHE A 15 -1.66 -0.95 6.35
C PHE A 15 -1.30 0.19 5.39
N VAL A 16 -2.29 0.86 4.81
CA VAL A 16 -2.08 2.05 3.97
C VAL A 16 -1.52 3.19 4.81
N PHE A 17 -2.01 3.39 6.03
CA PHE A 17 -1.45 4.40 6.93
C PHE A 17 0.03 4.13 7.23
N SER A 18 0.43 2.87 7.42
CA SER A 18 1.85 2.53 7.58
C SER A 18 2.69 2.92 6.37
N ILE A 19 2.18 2.72 5.15
CA ILE A 19 2.86 3.14 3.91
C ILE A 19 2.94 4.68 3.84
N ILE A 20 1.85 5.40 4.13
CA ILE A 20 1.84 6.88 4.19
C ILE A 20 2.89 7.38 5.20
N GLN A 21 3.06 6.69 6.33
CA GLN A 21 4.09 7.04 7.30
C GLN A 21 5.50 6.85 6.75
N ALA A 22 5.75 5.86 5.91
CA ALA A 22 7.05 5.69 5.22
C ALA A 22 7.35 6.84 4.26
N TYR A 23 6.34 7.28 3.47
CA TYR A 23 6.46 8.48 2.64
C TYR A 23 6.82 9.73 3.45
N ARG A 24 6.12 9.94 4.58
CA ARG A 24 6.40 11.06 5.48
C ARG A 24 7.82 11.03 6.05
N GLN A 25 8.30 9.86 6.45
CA GLN A 25 9.67 9.68 6.95
C GLN A 25 10.73 9.96 5.87
N SER A 26 10.40 9.66 4.60
CA SER A 26 11.25 9.95 3.45
C SER A 26 11.09 11.38 2.90
N GLY A 27 10.17 12.19 3.44
CA GLY A 27 9.89 13.54 2.97
C GLY A 27 9.20 13.60 1.60
N MET A 28 8.51 12.53 1.20
CA MET A 28 7.85 12.38 -0.10
C MET A 28 6.32 12.42 0.03
N ASP A 29 5.62 12.75 -1.05
CA ASP A 29 4.15 12.82 -1.10
C ASP A 29 3.56 11.49 -1.61
N PRO A 30 2.66 10.82 -0.85
CA PRO A 30 2.04 9.57 -1.28
C PRO A 30 0.91 9.73 -2.31
N ALA A 31 0.57 10.95 -2.74
CA ALA A 31 -0.60 11.21 -3.59
C ALA A 31 -0.66 10.35 -4.86
N THR A 32 0.45 10.23 -5.59
CA THR A 32 0.51 9.43 -6.83
C THR A 32 0.26 7.95 -6.58
N ALA A 33 0.86 7.39 -5.53
CA ALA A 33 0.69 6.00 -5.17
C ALA A 33 -0.74 5.70 -4.68
N LEU A 34 -1.35 6.61 -3.93
CA LEU A 34 -2.75 6.51 -3.50
C LEU A 34 -3.72 6.55 -4.68
N ASP A 35 -3.50 7.45 -5.65
CA ASP A 35 -4.31 7.56 -6.86
C ASP A 35 -4.19 6.30 -7.73
N THR A 36 -2.97 5.81 -7.94
CA THR A 36 -2.68 4.56 -8.67
C THR A 36 -3.40 3.36 -8.05
N ALA A 37 -3.44 3.30 -6.71
CA ALA A 37 -4.13 2.25 -5.97
C ALA A 37 -5.64 2.50 -5.79
N GLN A 38 -6.19 3.58 -6.35
CA GLN A 38 -7.59 3.98 -6.19
C GLN A 38 -8.02 4.07 -4.71
N ILE A 39 -7.12 4.56 -3.84
CA ILE A 39 -7.39 4.77 -2.43
C ILE A 39 -7.91 6.20 -2.26
N THR A 40 -9.22 6.33 -2.11
CA THR A 40 -9.86 7.64 -1.99
C THR A 40 -9.68 8.24 -0.59
N PRO A 41 -9.80 9.57 -0.45
CA PRO A 41 -9.81 10.22 0.87
C PRO A 41 -10.91 9.69 1.79
N GLU A 42 -12.06 9.24 1.26
CA GLU A 42 -13.13 8.69 2.10
C GLU A 42 -12.70 7.39 2.80
N LEU A 43 -11.95 6.52 2.10
CA LEU A 43 -11.37 5.33 2.72
C LEU A 43 -10.40 5.68 3.85
N LEU A 44 -9.60 6.74 3.65
CA LEU A 44 -8.64 7.22 4.66
C LEU A 44 -9.31 7.94 5.84
N ASN A 45 -10.54 8.44 5.67
CA ASN A 45 -11.27 9.10 6.75
C ASN A 45 -12.00 8.11 7.68
N ASP A 46 -12.13 6.84 7.28
CA ASP A 46 -12.73 5.79 8.10
C ASP A 46 -11.69 4.74 8.52
N PRO A 47 -11.26 4.71 9.81
CA PRO A 47 -10.32 3.70 10.31
C PRO A 47 -10.84 2.26 10.23
N ALA A 48 -12.15 2.07 10.12
CA ALA A 48 -12.77 0.76 9.96
C ALA A 48 -12.82 0.31 8.49
N SER A 49 -12.43 1.16 7.54
CA SER A 49 -12.44 0.82 6.12
C SER A 49 -11.47 -0.31 5.81
N ARG A 50 -11.73 -0.97 4.68
CA ARG A 50 -10.95 -2.09 4.18
C ARG A 50 -10.68 -1.89 2.70
N ILE A 51 -9.52 -2.34 2.25
CA ILE A 51 -9.14 -2.35 0.84
C ILE A 51 -9.10 -3.78 0.32
N SER A 52 -9.24 -3.92 -1.00
CA SER A 52 -9.05 -5.20 -1.67
C SER A 52 -7.58 -5.61 -1.71
N ALA A 53 -7.33 -6.90 -1.99
CA ALA A 53 -5.98 -7.40 -2.24
C ALA A 53 -5.30 -6.66 -3.41
N ALA A 54 -6.04 -6.34 -4.49
CA ALA A 54 -5.49 -5.63 -5.65
C ALA A 54 -5.07 -4.19 -5.30
N GLN A 55 -5.86 -3.48 -4.49
CA GLN A 55 -5.48 -2.16 -4.00
C GLN A 55 -4.25 -2.22 -3.09
N MET A 56 -4.15 -3.25 -2.24
CA MET A 56 -2.98 -3.48 -1.38
C MET A 56 -1.71 -3.76 -2.21
N GLU A 57 -1.83 -4.56 -3.27
CA GLU A 57 -0.73 -4.84 -4.20
C GLU A 57 -0.29 -3.56 -4.93
N ALA A 58 -1.24 -2.80 -5.47
CA ALA A 58 -0.97 -1.56 -6.20
C ALA A 58 -0.26 -0.51 -5.32
N ILE A 59 -0.77 -0.25 -4.11
CA ILE A 59 -0.15 0.74 -3.20
C ILE A 59 1.24 0.30 -2.75
N SER A 60 1.44 -0.99 -2.50
CA SER A 60 2.75 -1.53 -2.10
C SER A 60 3.75 -1.44 -3.24
N SER A 61 3.36 -1.82 -4.46
CA SER A 61 4.23 -1.77 -5.64
C SER A 61 4.68 -0.34 -5.96
N ALA A 62 3.75 0.61 -6.00
CA ALA A 62 4.07 2.02 -6.22
C ALA A 62 4.99 2.56 -5.12
N ALA A 63 4.68 2.28 -3.85
CA ALA A 63 5.48 2.75 -2.72
C ALA A 63 6.90 2.20 -2.69
N MET A 64 7.09 0.91 -2.98
CA MET A 64 8.43 0.34 -3.02
C MET A 64 9.30 0.97 -4.13
N GLN A 65 8.70 1.28 -5.29
CA GLN A 65 9.41 1.93 -6.40
C GLN A 65 9.71 3.41 -6.09
N GLU A 66 8.72 4.17 -5.62
CA GLU A 66 8.88 5.61 -5.35
C GLU A 66 9.84 5.86 -4.18
N LEU A 67 9.78 5.06 -3.12
CA LEU A 67 10.63 5.21 -1.95
C LEU A 67 12.02 4.59 -2.12
N ASP A 68 12.24 3.84 -3.20
CA ASP A 68 13.42 2.98 -3.38
C ASP A 68 13.68 2.11 -2.13
N ASP A 69 12.59 1.55 -1.59
CA ASP A 69 12.60 0.76 -0.36
C ASP A 69 11.58 -0.38 -0.42
N GLU A 70 12.04 -1.57 -0.78
CA GLU A 70 11.23 -2.80 -0.83
C GLU A 70 10.65 -3.18 0.54
N ALA A 71 11.21 -2.65 1.64
CA ALA A 71 10.69 -2.88 2.99
C ALA A 71 9.58 -1.91 3.40
N LEU A 72 9.27 -0.88 2.59
CA LEU A 72 8.27 0.16 2.91
C LEU A 72 8.52 0.83 4.27
N GLY A 73 9.78 1.01 4.66
CA GLY A 73 10.15 1.57 5.96
C GLY A 73 9.88 0.67 7.18
N TRP A 74 9.52 -0.60 6.99
CA TRP A 74 9.29 -1.53 8.11
C TRP A 74 10.55 -2.10 8.73
N PHE A 75 11.69 -2.00 8.05
CA PHE A 75 12.99 -2.43 8.57
C PHE A 75 13.84 -1.24 9.02
N SER A 76 14.80 -1.50 9.92
CA SER A 76 15.72 -0.46 10.43
C SER A 76 16.62 0.15 9.35
N ARG A 77 16.72 -0.48 8.17
CA ARG A 77 17.41 0.03 6.99
C ARG A 77 16.53 -0.14 5.77
N ARG A 78 16.63 0.79 4.83
CA ARG A 78 16.02 0.66 3.50
C ARG A 78 16.60 -0.55 2.77
N LEU A 79 15.75 -1.22 2.01
CA LEU A 79 16.15 -2.24 1.03
C LEU A 79 16.03 -1.62 -0.37
N PRO A 80 17.14 -1.17 -0.99
CA PRO A 80 17.09 -0.56 -2.31
C PRO A 80 16.37 -1.46 -3.31
N TRP A 81 15.60 -0.85 -4.20
CA TRP A 81 14.86 -1.55 -5.23
C TRP A 81 15.79 -2.45 -6.06
N GLY A 82 15.34 -3.68 -6.34
CA GLY A 82 16.14 -4.68 -7.05
C GLY A 82 17.01 -5.55 -6.15
N SER A 83 16.91 -5.41 -4.82
CA SER A 83 17.62 -6.28 -3.86
C SER A 83 17.16 -7.74 -3.95
N TYR A 84 15.92 -8.00 -4.38
CA TYR A 84 15.40 -9.34 -4.67
C TYR A 84 15.40 -9.72 -6.17
N GLY A 85 15.97 -8.90 -7.05
CA GLY A 85 16.14 -9.22 -8.48
C GLY A 85 14.91 -8.98 -9.37
N MET A 86 14.02 -8.07 -8.97
CA MET A 86 12.89 -7.57 -9.78
C MET A 86 13.32 -6.57 -10.86
#